data_AF-A0A2D3RGN3-F1
#
_entry.id   AF-A0A2D3RGN3-F1
#
_cell.length_a   1.000
_cell.length_b   1.000
_cell.length_c   1.000
_cell.angle_alpha   90.00
_cell.angle_beta   90.00
_cell.angle_gamma   90.00
#
_symmetry.space_group_name_H-M   'P 1'
#
loop_
_entity.id
_entity.type
_entity.pdbx_description
1 polymer ?
#
loop_
_entity_poly.entity_id
_entity_poly.type
_entity_poly.pdbx_seq_one_letter_code
_entity_poly.pdbx_strand_id
1 'polypeptide(L)'
;MIPEPPLLIIGPMANDPDLAYLPWCATAAKNIIVNRAKFKDLEMVEVIFDAMTFLVSRLTAAEMSHCLATGKYRPPRRNLPASGLSAIGIAPGDNLASASHLPTVNQRLLLLGKWIGESVTASAVAWQPSGRISDFTDFCNSVDQYLAGGPSPANFRTAVA
;
A
#
# COMPACT_ATOMS: atom_id res chain seq x y z
N MET A 1 -2.52 1.23 18.95
CA MET A 1 -1.53 0.38 18.26
C MET A 1 -1.66 0.70 16.78
N ILE A 2 -0.57 1.06 16.09
CA ILE A 2 -0.63 1.32 14.64
C ILE A 2 -0.84 -0.04 13.95
N PRO A 3 -1.89 -0.22 13.12
CA PRO A 3 -2.09 -1.48 12.42
C PRO A 3 -0.95 -1.72 11.44
N GLU A 4 -0.41 -2.94 11.41
CA GLU A 4 0.59 -3.32 10.42
C GLU A 4 -0.06 -3.28 9.03
N PRO A 5 0.51 -2.52 8.07
CA PRO A 5 -0.15 -2.29 6.80
C PRO A 5 -0.21 -3.58 5.96
N PRO A 6 -1.40 -4.04 5.54
CA PRO A 6 -1.55 -5.22 4.69
C PRO A 6 -0.86 -5.04 3.33
N LEU A 7 -0.74 -3.81 2.84
CA LEU A 7 -0.16 -3.46 1.55
C LEU A 7 1.04 -2.52 1.73
N LEU A 8 2.18 -2.88 1.15
CA LEU A 8 3.35 -2.00 1.03
C LEU A 8 3.64 -1.70 -0.43
N ILE A 9 3.81 -0.42 -0.74
CA ILE A 9 4.26 0.07 -2.04
C ILE A 9 5.74 0.45 -1.93
N ILE A 10 6.62 -0.27 -2.62
CA ILE A 10 8.07 -0.18 -2.45
C ILE A 10 8.68 0.55 -3.65
N GLY A 11 9.47 1.58 -3.39
CA GLY A 11 10.09 2.38 -4.45
C GLY A 11 11.16 3.35 -3.96
N PRO A 12 11.83 4.03 -4.90
CA PRO A 12 12.73 5.13 -4.58
C PRO A 12 11.92 6.30 -4.06
N MET A 13 12.23 6.78 -2.85
CA MET A 13 11.55 7.92 -2.25
C MET A 13 12.58 8.89 -1.66
N ALA A 14 12.24 10.17 -1.64
CA ALA A 14 13.01 11.15 -0.89
C ALA A 14 13.08 10.77 0.60
N ASN A 15 14.07 11.32 1.30
CA ASN A 15 14.24 11.05 2.73
C ASN A 15 13.16 11.70 3.60
N ASP A 16 12.36 12.62 3.06
CA ASP A 16 11.29 13.32 3.79
C ASP A 16 10.14 13.70 2.84
N PRO A 17 9.42 12.73 2.26
CA PRO A 17 8.28 13.01 1.41
C PRO A 17 7.08 13.32 2.30
N ASP A 18 6.51 14.51 2.15
CA ASP A 18 5.28 14.86 2.85
C ASP A 18 4.10 14.04 2.27
N LEU A 19 3.62 13.07 3.05
CA LEU A 19 2.59 12.11 2.63
C LEU A 19 1.24 12.75 2.24
N ALA A 20 0.91 13.97 2.66
CA ALA A 20 -0.32 14.60 2.12
C ALA A 20 -0.11 15.43 0.86
N TYR A 21 1.13 15.56 0.37
CA TYR A 21 1.42 16.13 -0.93
C TYR A 21 1.93 15.07 -1.91
N LEU A 22 1.53 13.80 -1.72
CA LEU A 22 1.76 12.77 -2.74
C LEU A 22 1.20 13.26 -4.09
N PRO A 23 1.98 13.14 -5.19
CA PRO A 23 1.53 13.60 -6.51
C PRO A 23 0.44 12.66 -7.06
N TRP A 24 -0.79 12.86 -6.61
CA TRP A 24 -1.96 12.10 -7.03
C TRP A 24 -2.22 12.29 -8.53
N CYS A 25 -2.55 11.20 -9.24
CA CYS A 25 -3.05 11.34 -10.61
C CYS A 25 -4.39 12.12 -10.61
N ALA A 26 -4.77 12.71 -11.75
CA ALA A 26 -5.96 13.56 -11.84
C ALA A 26 -7.26 12.84 -11.40
N THR A 27 -7.33 11.53 -11.60
CA THR A 27 -8.46 10.69 -11.15
C THR A 27 -8.45 10.54 -9.63
N ALA A 28 -7.30 10.26 -9.02
CA ALA A 28 -7.15 10.11 -7.58
C ALA A 28 -7.44 11.43 -6.85
N ALA A 29 -6.91 12.55 -7.35
CA ALA A 29 -7.07 13.88 -6.75
C ALA A 29 -8.54 14.34 -6.61
N LYS A 30 -9.44 13.84 -7.46
CA LYS A 30 -10.87 14.16 -7.40
C LYS A 30 -11.64 13.35 -6.34
N ASN A 31 -11.10 12.22 -5.92
CA ASN A 31 -11.80 11.25 -5.07
C ASN A 31 -11.13 11.06 -3.70
N ILE A 32 -9.99 11.71 -3.47
CA ILE A 32 -9.19 11.59 -2.26
C ILE A 32 -9.25 12.87 -1.45
N ILE A 33 -9.52 12.73 -0.15
CA ILE A 33 -9.30 13.76 0.87
C ILE A 33 -8.22 13.25 1.82
N VAL A 34 -7.22 14.07 2.12
CA VAL A 34 -6.17 13.70 3.08
C VAL A 34 -6.34 14.47 4.39
N ASN A 35 -6.46 13.74 5.49
CA ASN A 35 -6.59 14.27 6.84
C ASN A 35 -5.28 14.04 7.63
N ARG A 36 -4.59 15.15 7.95
CA ARG A 36 -3.38 15.14 8.80
C ARG A 36 -3.68 15.35 10.29
N ALA A 37 -4.87 15.83 10.64
CA ALA A 37 -5.14 16.34 11.99
C ALA A 37 -4.99 15.25 13.06
N LYS A 38 -5.27 14.00 12.70
CA LYS A 38 -5.21 12.82 13.59
C LYS A 38 -3.78 12.37 13.91
N PHE A 39 -2.80 12.69 13.06
CA PHE A 39 -1.44 12.12 13.11
C PHE A 39 -0.35 13.19 13.09
N LYS A 40 -0.58 14.33 13.77
CA LYS A 40 0.46 15.34 13.95
C LYS A 40 1.71 14.68 14.55
N ASP A 41 2.86 15.00 13.97
CA ASP A 41 4.19 14.51 14.37
C ASP A 41 4.49 13.02 14.07
N LEU A 42 3.66 12.36 13.27
CA LEU A 42 3.91 11.00 12.77
C LEU A 42 4.06 11.01 11.24
N GLU A 43 4.89 10.11 10.69
CA GLU A 43 4.95 9.85 9.24
C GLU A 43 3.72 9.04 8.76
N MET A 44 2.53 9.59 9.02
CA MET A 44 1.25 8.95 8.75
C MET A 44 0.17 9.97 8.41
N VAL A 45 -0.71 9.61 7.48
CA VAL A 45 -1.90 10.39 7.13
C VAL A 45 -3.12 9.49 7.01
N GLU A 46 -4.30 10.04 7.26
CA GLU A 46 -5.56 9.38 6.92
C GLU A 46 -6.00 9.83 5.52
N VAL A 47 -6.26 8.87 4.65
CA VAL A 47 -6.77 9.07 3.30
C VAL A 47 -8.22 8.61 3.27
N ILE A 48 -9.13 9.52 2.91
CA ILE A 48 -10.54 9.23 2.69
C ILE A 48 -10.75 9.05 1.19
N PHE A 49 -11.24 7.89 0.78
CA PHE A 49 -11.52 7.54 -0.60
C PHE A 49 -12.87 6.81 -0.68
N ASP A 50 -13.82 7.31 -1.47
CA ASP A 50 -15.18 6.75 -1.57
C ASP A 50 -15.84 6.52 -0.20
N ALA A 51 -15.72 7.51 0.69
CA ALA A 51 -16.18 7.48 2.09
C ALA A 51 -15.55 6.36 2.97
N MET A 52 -14.50 5.70 2.48
CA MET A 52 -13.68 4.74 3.23
C MET A 52 -12.41 5.42 3.75
N THR A 53 -12.03 5.15 4.99
CA THR A 53 -10.79 5.65 5.58
C THR A 53 -9.67 4.62 5.45
N PHE A 54 -8.51 5.08 5.00
CA PHE A 54 -7.28 4.32 4.92
C PHE A 54 -6.17 5.06 5.66
N LEU A 55 -5.31 4.31 6.34
CA LEU A 55 -4.10 4.84 6.94
C LEU A 55 -2.96 4.64 5.96
N VAL A 56 -2.25 5.72 5.66
CA VAL A 56 -1.08 5.72 4.80
C VAL A 56 0.11 6.12 5.65
N SER A 57 1.11 5.25 5.75
CA SER A 57 2.31 5.45 6.56
C SER A 57 3.56 5.27 5.71
N ARG A 58 4.65 5.90 6.12
CA ARG A 58 5.96 5.68 5.50
C ARG A 58 6.77 4.67 6.31
N LEU A 59 7.53 3.85 5.59
CA LEU A 59 8.62 3.06 6.11
C LEU A 59 9.89 3.53 5.41
N THR A 60 10.86 3.99 6.20
CA THR A 60 12.19 4.37 5.74
C THR A 60 12.94 3.17 5.16
N ALA A 61 14.01 3.44 4.42
CA ALA A 61 14.88 2.39 3.90
C ALA A 61 15.49 1.49 4.99
N ALA A 62 15.74 2.04 6.19
CA ALA A 62 16.24 1.29 7.33
C ALA A 62 15.19 0.32 7.88
N GLU A 63 13.95 0.80 8.06
CA GLU A 63 12.82 -0.03 8.52
C GLU A 63 12.47 -1.12 7.51
N MET A 64 12.51 -0.80 6.21
CA MET A 64 12.28 -1.77 5.15
C MET A 64 13.39 -2.84 5.13
N SER A 65 14.65 -2.44 5.27
CA SER A 65 15.79 -3.37 5.34
C SER A 65 15.66 -4.30 6.55
N HIS A 66 15.25 -3.77 7.70
CA HIS A 66 14.98 -4.58 8.89
C HIS A 66 13.84 -5.57 8.65
N CYS A 67 12.73 -5.12 8.05
CA CYS A 67 11.60 -5.99 7.73
C CYS A 67 11.97 -7.12 6.76
N LEU A 68 12.80 -6.85 5.76
CA LEU A 68 13.32 -7.87 4.84
C LEU A 68 14.23 -8.87 5.56
N ALA A 69 15.10 -8.39 6.45
CA ALA A 69 16.03 -9.24 7.21
C ALA A 69 15.30 -10.18 8.18
N THR A 70 14.18 -9.76 8.76
CA THR A 70 13.36 -10.61 9.66
C THR A 70 12.56 -11.69 8.93
N GLY A 71 12.57 -11.71 7.59
CA GLY A 71 11.84 -12.69 6.78
C GLY A 71 10.32 -12.47 6.77
N LYS A 72 9.82 -11.34 7.29
CA LYS A 72 8.41 -10.92 7.20
C LYS A 72 7.90 -10.88 5.76
N TYR A 73 8.79 -10.54 4.82
CA TYR A 73 8.49 -10.51 3.40
C TYR A 73 9.36 -11.52 2.65
N ARG A 74 8.72 -12.40 1.89
CA ARG A 74 9.35 -13.36 1.00
C ARG A 74 9.44 -12.75 -0.40
N PRO A 75 10.64 -12.30 -0.82
CA PRO A 75 10.83 -11.85 -2.20
C PRO A 75 10.56 -13.01 -3.16
N PRO A 76 10.08 -12.74 -4.39
CA PRO A 76 10.11 -13.75 -5.43
C PRO A 76 11.56 -14.18 -5.62
N ARG A 77 11.80 -15.47 -5.87
CA ARG A 77 13.14 -16.11 -5.90
C ARG A 77 14.20 -15.42 -6.80
N ARG A 78 13.84 -14.40 -7.59
CA ARG A 78 14.75 -13.73 -8.52
C ARG A 78 15.01 -12.24 -8.29
N ASN A 79 14.20 -11.51 -7.54
CA ASN A 79 14.38 -10.06 -7.41
C ASN A 79 14.11 -9.62 -5.97
N LEU A 80 15.17 -9.50 -5.16
CA LEU A 80 15.06 -8.68 -3.96
C LEU A 80 14.93 -7.21 -4.39
N PRO A 81 14.10 -6.41 -3.70
CA PRO A 81 14.18 -4.97 -3.84
C PRO A 81 15.62 -4.52 -3.60
N ALA A 82 16.11 -3.56 -4.39
CA ALA A 82 17.43 -2.99 -4.19
C ALA A 82 17.59 -2.46 -2.75
N SER A 83 18.80 -2.53 -2.21
CA SER A 83 19.09 -1.88 -0.93
C SER A 83 18.81 -0.38 -1.02
N GLY A 84 18.29 0.20 0.06
CA GLY A 84 17.98 1.64 0.12
C GLY A 84 16.56 2.03 -0.34
N LEU A 85 15.68 1.07 -0.65
CA LEU A 85 14.28 1.39 -0.99
C LEU A 85 13.43 1.62 0.25
N SER A 86 12.57 2.63 0.18
CA SER A 86 11.54 2.93 1.18
C SER A 86 10.22 2.29 0.77
N ALA A 87 9.24 2.29 1.67
CA ALA A 87 7.89 1.84 1.35
C ALA A 87 6.81 2.79 1.88
N ILE A 88 5.67 2.81 1.21
CA ILE A 88 4.43 3.38 1.72
C ILE A 88 3.51 2.23 2.11
N GLY A 89 3.18 2.15 3.39
CA GLY A 89 2.20 1.22 3.94
C GLY A 89 0.79 1.78 3.82
N ILE A 90 -0.15 0.90 3.49
CA ILE A 90 -1.57 1.23 3.35
C ILE A 90 -2.38 0.22 4.14
N ALA A 91 -3.21 0.71 5.06
CA ALA A 91 -4.10 -0.10 5.89
C ALA A 91 -5.53 0.44 5.88
N PRO A 92 -6.56 -0.41 6.05
CA PRO A 92 -7.90 0.07 6.41
C PRO A 92 -7.84 0.87 7.71
N GLY A 93 -8.58 1.97 7.77
CA GLY A 93 -8.76 2.73 9.01
C GLY A 93 -9.58 1.95 10.05
N ASP A 94 -9.61 2.47 11.28
CA ASP A 94 -10.25 1.81 12.44
C ASP A 94 -11.69 1.36 12.13
N ASN A 95 -12.44 2.18 11.38
CA ASN A 95 -13.84 1.93 11.01
C ASN A 95 -14.02 0.77 10.00
N LEU A 96 -12.94 0.35 9.34
CA LEU A 96 -12.93 -0.71 8.32
C LEU A 96 -12.16 -1.95 8.76
N ALA A 97 -11.59 -1.98 9.96
CA ALA A 97 -10.78 -3.09 10.45
C ALA A 97 -11.54 -4.43 10.38
N SER A 98 -12.80 -4.45 10.82
CA SER A 98 -13.68 -5.63 10.76
C SER A 98 -14.23 -5.92 9.35
N ALA A 99 -14.17 -4.95 8.44
CA ALA A 99 -14.67 -5.03 7.07
C ALA A 99 -13.57 -5.29 6.03
N SER A 100 -12.33 -5.52 6.47
CA SER A 100 -11.16 -5.75 5.61
C SER A 100 -11.29 -6.95 4.66
N HIS A 101 -12.17 -7.91 4.99
CA HIS A 101 -12.48 -9.06 4.14
C HIS A 101 -13.45 -8.74 3.00
N LEU A 102 -14.14 -7.58 3.04
CA LEU A 102 -15.14 -7.23 2.04
C LEU A 102 -14.47 -6.91 0.69
N PRO A 103 -14.99 -7.43 -0.43
CA PRO A 103 -14.42 -7.17 -1.76
C PRO A 103 -14.26 -5.69 -2.08
N THR A 104 -15.23 -4.86 -1.73
CA THR A 104 -15.20 -3.41 -2.01
C THR A 104 -14.05 -2.72 -1.27
N VAL A 105 -13.80 -3.08 0.00
CA VAL A 105 -12.68 -2.53 0.79
C VAL A 105 -11.35 -2.93 0.16
N ASN A 106 -11.22 -4.20 -0.23
CA ASN A 106 -10.01 -4.70 -0.91
C ASN A 106 -9.78 -4.02 -2.26
N GLN A 107 -10.82 -3.84 -3.08
CA GLN A 107 -10.72 -3.12 -4.36
C GLN A 107 -10.21 -1.69 -4.17
N ARG A 108 -10.73 -0.98 -3.16
CA ARG A 108 -10.32 0.40 -2.86
C ARG A 108 -8.93 0.50 -2.29
N LEU A 109 -8.54 -0.44 -1.42
CA LEU A 109 -7.17 -0.57 -0.92
C LEU A 109 -6.16 -0.78 -2.05
N LEU A 110 -6.45 -1.73 -2.95
CA LEU A 110 -5.57 -2.05 -4.08
C LEU A 110 -5.50 -0.92 -5.10
N LEU A 111 -6.61 -0.26 -5.40
CA LEU A 111 -6.64 0.91 -6.28
C LEU A 111 -5.86 2.09 -5.69
N LEU A 112 -6.00 2.34 -4.38
CA LEU A 112 -5.20 3.35 -3.69
C LEU A 112 -3.71 3.01 -3.76
N GLY A 113 -3.34 1.74 -3.56
CA GLY A 113 -1.97 1.28 -3.74
C GLY A 113 -1.43 1.47 -5.14
N LYS A 114 -2.25 1.25 -6.17
CA LYS A 114 -1.90 1.53 -7.56
C LYS A 114 -1.60 3.01 -7.77
N TRP A 115 -2.49 3.91 -7.33
CA TRP A 115 -2.27 5.34 -7.50
C TRP A 115 -1.06 5.87 -6.73
N ILE A 116 -0.84 5.40 -5.50
CA ILE A 116 0.35 5.75 -4.73
C ILE A 116 1.61 5.22 -5.42
N GLY A 117 1.58 3.98 -5.90
CA GLY A 117 2.74 3.39 -6.56
C GLY A 117 3.11 4.05 -7.89
N GLU A 118 2.12 4.41 -8.71
CA GLU A 118 2.35 5.22 -9.92
C GLU A 118 2.98 6.58 -9.58
N SER A 119 2.48 7.22 -8.52
CA SER A 119 2.93 8.51 -8.03
C SER A 119 4.40 8.51 -7.58
N VAL A 120 4.83 7.45 -6.90
CA VAL A 120 6.20 7.31 -6.35
C VAL A 120 7.12 6.46 -7.22
N THR A 121 6.71 6.11 -8.44
CA THR A 121 7.47 5.24 -9.35
C THR A 121 7.89 3.93 -8.65
N ALA A 122 6.93 3.28 -8.00
CA ALA A 122 7.17 2.05 -7.26
C ALA A 122 7.74 0.94 -8.17
N SER A 123 8.70 0.19 -7.64
CA SER A 123 9.29 -0.96 -8.33
C SER A 123 8.64 -2.27 -7.89
N ALA A 124 8.07 -2.32 -6.69
CA ALA A 124 7.49 -3.54 -6.14
C ALA A 124 6.34 -3.27 -5.18
N VAL A 125 5.59 -4.32 -4.87
CA VAL A 125 4.52 -4.32 -3.87
C VAL A 125 4.69 -5.52 -2.95
N ALA A 126 4.51 -5.34 -1.65
CA ALA A 126 4.39 -6.45 -0.71
C ALA A 126 2.97 -6.56 -0.16
N TRP A 127 2.48 -7.79 -0.01
CA TRP A 127 1.17 -8.09 0.55
C TRP A 127 1.30 -8.99 1.78
N GLN A 128 1.11 -8.39 2.96
CA GLN A 128 1.33 -8.97 4.29
C GLN A 128 0.56 -10.27 4.54
N PRO A 129 -0.74 -10.42 4.20
CA PRO A 129 -1.45 -11.69 4.42
C PRO A 129 -0.79 -12.88 3.73
N SER A 130 -0.06 -12.65 2.64
CA SER A 130 0.69 -13.69 1.92
C SER A 130 2.20 -13.67 2.20
N GLY A 131 2.70 -12.58 2.78
CA GLY A 131 4.11 -12.24 2.86
C GLY A 131 4.81 -12.10 1.49
N ARG A 132 4.09 -12.08 0.36
CA ARG A 132 4.69 -12.08 -0.98
C ARG A 132 5.04 -10.67 -1.44
N ILE A 133 6.18 -10.55 -2.12
CA ILE A 133 6.53 -9.38 -2.92
C ILE A 133 6.26 -9.70 -4.40
N SER A 134 5.76 -8.73 -5.15
CA SER A 134 5.54 -8.81 -6.60
C SER A 134 6.06 -7.56 -7.30
N ASP A 135 6.35 -7.66 -8.60
CA ASP A 135 6.67 -6.50 -9.43
C ASP A 135 5.49 -5.52 -9.46
N PHE A 136 5.77 -4.22 -9.47
CA PHE A 136 4.71 -3.20 -9.48
C PHE A 136 3.86 -3.23 -10.76
N THR A 137 4.45 -3.60 -11.91
CA THR A 137 3.73 -3.76 -13.18
C THR A 137 2.75 -4.92 -13.11
N ASP A 138 3.19 -6.07 -12.58
CA ASP A 138 2.34 -7.23 -12.38
C ASP A 138 1.19 -6.94 -11.42
N PHE A 139 1.48 -6.17 -10.36
CA PHE A 139 0.47 -5.66 -9.45
C PHE A 139 -0.56 -4.80 -10.19
N CYS A 140 -0.14 -3.79 -10.96
CA CYS A 140 -1.03 -2.91 -11.71
C CYS A 140 -1.97 -3.69 -12.64
N ASN A 141 -1.41 -4.61 -13.43
CA ASN A 141 -2.16 -5.48 -14.33
C ASN A 141 -3.20 -6.32 -13.58
N SER A 142 -2.82 -6.86 -12.41
CA SER A 142 -3.73 -7.66 -11.57
C SER A 142 -4.86 -6.81 -10.98
N VAL A 143 -4.56 -5.57 -10.58
CA VAL A 143 -5.56 -4.62 -10.07
C VAL A 143 -6.55 -4.24 -11.16
N ASP A 144 -6.08 -3.94 -12.37
CA ASP A 144 -6.95 -3.57 -13.49
C ASP A 144 -7.89 -4.71 -13.89
N GLN A 145 -7.38 -5.94 -13.95
CA GLN A 145 -8.21 -7.12 -14.18
C GLN A 145 -9.27 -7.30 -13.09
N TYR A 146 -8.91 -7.09 -11.82
CA TYR A 146 -9.84 -7.24 -10.71
C TYR A 146 -10.93 -6.16 -10.72
N LEU A 147 -10.58 -4.91 -11.04
CA LEU A 147 -11.53 -3.80 -11.15
C LEU A 147 -12.46 -3.96 -12.37
N ALA A 148 -12.01 -4.63 -13.43
CA ALA A 148 -12.84 -4.99 -14.59
C ALA A 148 -13.81 -6.16 -14.33
N GLY A 149 -13.94 -6.62 -13.08
CA GLY A 149 -14.81 -7.75 -12.72
C GLY A 149 -14.14 -9.13 -12.85
N GLY A 150 -12.83 -9.16 -13.09
CA GLY A 150 -12.03 -10.39 -13.06
C GLY A 150 -11.90 -10.98 -11.65
N PRO A 151 -11.28 -12.16 -11.52
CA PRO A 151 -11.10 -12.82 -10.23
C PRO A 151 -10.16 -12.02 -9.31
N SER A 152 -10.37 -12.14 -8.00
CA SER A 152 -9.45 -11.57 -7.01
C SER A 152 -8.03 -12.14 -7.19
N PRO A 153 -7.00 -11.28 -7.33
CA PRO A 153 -5.65 -11.73 -7.62
C PRO A 153 -5.14 -12.68 -6.53
N ALA A 154 -4.69 -13.87 -6.93
CA ALA A 154 -4.28 -14.91 -5.98
C ALA A 154 -3.17 -14.44 -5.01
N ASN A 155 -2.30 -13.55 -5.46
CA ASN A 155 -1.21 -12.98 -4.66
C ASN A 155 -1.69 -11.92 -3.65
N PHE A 156 -2.90 -11.39 -3.81
CA PHE A 156 -3.48 -10.32 -2.98
C PHE A 156 -4.74 -10.76 -2.24
N ARG A 157 -4.97 -12.07 -2.12
CA ARG A 157 -6.05 -12.60 -1.28
C ARG A 157 -5.68 -12.39 0.18
N THR A 158 -6.58 -11.78 0.95
CA THR A 158 -6.59 -11.90 2.41
C THR A 158 -6.95 -13.35 2.70
N ALA A 159 -6.00 -14.18 3.15
CA ALA A 159 -6.37 -15.46 3.73
C ALA A 159 -7.21 -15.16 4.98
N VAL A 160 -8.53 -15.34 4.88
CA VAL A 160 -9.35 -15.64 6.04
C VAL A 160 -9.28 -17.16 6.15
N ALA A 161 -8.50 -17.64 7.11
CA ALA A 161 -8.74 -18.94 7.74
C ALA A 161 -9.33 -18.63 9.12
#